data_AF-W9XHI7-F1
#
_entry.id   AF-W9XHI7-F1
#
_cell.length_a   1.000
_cell.length_b   1.000
_cell.length_c   1.000
_cell.angle_alpha   90.00
_cell.angle_beta   90.00
_cell.angle_gamma   90.00
#
_symmetry.space_group_name_H-M   'P 1'
#
loop_
_entity.id
_entity.type
_entity.pdbx_description
1 polymer ?
#
loop_
_entity_poly.entity_id
_entity_poly.type
_entity_poly.pdbx_seq_one_letter_code
_entity_poly.pdbx_strand_id
1 'polypeptide(L)'
;MEAMTCTPDPLLRRLSPLVMGGAGFSYQLHPHPESLPVRRIIKRAFDLGLRAIDTSPYYEPSEQLIGAALRHPEMTSSYKRSDYILMTKVGRVREDHFDYSPEWIQKSIARSLQRFGTSYLDVVFCHDIEFVGIEEALQAVETLYELSNSGVICCVGISGADINILEAVASRAHAKFGRAIDVIQIWGQLTLQNTRLEKGSLGAFRIAGVKAVCNSSPLGIGLLRSGGVPIGALGNWHPAPPELRVVCQKAAEWVEAEGDNLASVALRFSISRAQAACCTDFNVTTITGIISESDLEENVKTAKQILQTPGASSRDSGTRTFGDLLFQYSDIDEEAVERDRPLYEGVKKILGPWLDYDFFGSPKAQIQTQVQQDGKIPPSSIGLPNVVPTVNCWPSTKMVVVQR
;
A
#
# COMPACT_ATOMS: atom_id res chain seq x y z
N MET A 1 -8.97 10.35 31.52
CA MET A 1 -8.04 10.51 30.38
C MET A 1 -8.63 11.60 29.52
N GLU A 2 -7.97 12.74 29.39
CA GLU A 2 -8.42 13.80 28.50
C GLU A 2 -8.47 13.26 27.08
N ALA A 3 -9.64 13.32 26.44
CA ALA A 3 -9.77 13.00 25.02
C ALA A 3 -8.95 14.05 24.26
N MET A 4 -7.75 13.67 23.83
CA MET A 4 -6.96 14.50 22.94
C MET A 4 -7.80 14.66 21.67
N THR A 5 -8.29 15.87 21.41
CA THR A 5 -9.08 16.17 20.22
C THR A 5 -8.18 16.01 18.99
N CYS A 6 -8.23 14.82 18.39
CA CYS A 6 -7.41 14.54 17.22
C CYS A 6 -7.98 15.30 16.02
N THR A 7 -7.14 16.13 15.40
CA THR A 7 -7.48 16.87 14.19
C THR A 7 -6.82 16.19 12.99
N PRO A 8 -7.57 15.87 11.91
CA PRO A 8 -7.03 15.16 10.76
C PRO A 8 -5.84 15.86 10.09
N ASP A 9 -5.92 17.19 9.88
CA ASP A 9 -4.93 17.94 9.11
C ASP A 9 -3.51 17.89 9.72
N PRO A 10 -3.29 18.20 11.02
CA PRO A 10 -1.96 18.05 11.64
C PRO A 10 -1.45 16.61 11.64
N LEU A 11 -2.33 15.61 11.73
CA LEU A 11 -1.94 14.21 11.69
C LEU A 11 -1.42 13.82 10.31
N LEU A 12 -2.15 14.15 9.24
CA LEU A 12 -1.79 13.80 7.87
C LEU A 12 -0.53 14.53 7.37
N ARG A 13 -0.25 15.73 7.91
CA ARG A 13 1.02 16.46 7.65
C ARG A 13 2.25 15.79 8.26
N ARG A 14 2.08 14.85 9.21
CA ARG A 14 3.19 14.10 9.82
C ARG A 14 3.56 12.83 9.04
N LEU A 15 2.81 12.48 7.98
CA LEU A 15 3.17 11.35 7.14
C LEU A 15 4.50 11.64 6.43
N SER A 16 5.51 10.81 6.69
CA SER A 16 6.78 10.83 5.98
C SER A 16 6.57 10.47 4.49
N PRO A 17 7.54 10.74 3.61
CA PRO A 17 7.46 10.34 2.19
C PRO A 17 7.24 8.84 2.00
N LEU A 18 7.69 8.04 2.99
CA LEU A 18 7.41 6.61 3.06
C LEU A 18 6.56 6.26 4.28
N VAL A 19 5.65 5.30 4.09
CA VAL A 19 4.90 4.60 5.14
C VAL A 19 5.29 3.12 5.14
N MET A 20 5.44 2.52 6.31
CA MET A 20 5.77 1.11 6.45
C MET A 20 4.52 0.24 6.22
N GLY A 21 4.50 -0.54 5.16
CA GLY A 21 3.42 -1.49 4.85
C GLY A 21 3.58 -2.82 5.59
N GLY A 22 2.59 -3.17 6.40
CA GLY A 22 2.54 -4.35 7.25
C GLY A 22 1.99 -5.61 6.60
N ALA A 23 1.58 -5.57 5.32
CA ALA A 23 1.11 -6.76 4.58
C ALA A 23 2.19 -7.86 4.54
N GLY A 24 3.47 -7.50 4.58
CA GLY A 24 4.59 -8.45 4.66
C GLY A 24 4.58 -9.33 5.91
N PHE A 25 3.92 -8.90 6.99
CA PHE A 25 3.77 -9.67 8.23
C PHE A 25 2.52 -10.55 8.23
N SER A 26 2.06 -10.98 7.06
CA SER A 26 0.87 -11.82 6.90
C SER A 26 1.19 -13.15 6.22
N TYR A 27 0.31 -14.14 6.41
CA TYR A 27 0.41 -15.42 5.71
C TYR A 27 0.29 -15.30 4.18
N GLN A 28 -0.24 -14.18 3.69
CA GLN A 28 -0.42 -13.93 2.27
C GLN A 28 0.93 -13.76 1.55
N LEU A 29 1.90 -13.16 2.24
CA LEU A 29 3.22 -12.82 1.69
C LEU A 29 4.39 -13.56 2.36
N HIS A 30 4.17 -14.17 3.52
CA HIS A 30 5.19 -14.93 4.23
C HIS A 30 4.62 -16.22 4.83
N PRO A 31 5.25 -17.40 4.66
CA PRO A 31 4.70 -18.67 5.15
C PRO A 31 4.65 -18.78 6.70
N HIS A 32 5.57 -18.10 7.39
CA HIS A 32 5.70 -18.12 8.86
C HIS A 32 5.93 -16.71 9.41
N PRO A 33 4.96 -15.78 9.29
CA PRO A 33 5.13 -14.37 9.64
C PRO A 33 5.55 -14.16 11.11
N GLU A 34 5.23 -15.09 12.01
CA GLU A 34 5.64 -15.07 13.42
C GLU A 34 7.14 -15.24 13.62
N SER A 35 7.84 -15.81 12.65
CA SER A 35 9.31 -15.94 12.67
C SER A 35 10.02 -14.62 12.35
N LEU A 36 9.30 -13.63 11.81
CA LEU A 36 9.88 -12.36 11.41
C LEU A 36 10.26 -11.52 12.64
N PRO A 37 11.40 -10.80 12.62
CA PRO A 37 11.82 -9.95 13.72
C PRO A 37 11.06 -8.61 13.73
N VAL A 38 9.72 -8.65 13.73
CA VAL A 38 8.82 -7.49 13.55
C VAL A 38 9.17 -6.33 14.49
N ARG A 39 9.49 -6.63 15.76
CA ARG A 39 9.92 -5.60 16.73
C ARG A 39 11.16 -4.84 16.28
N ARG A 40 12.20 -5.55 15.83
CA ARG A 40 13.44 -4.92 15.35
C ARG A 40 13.19 -4.10 14.10
N ILE A 41 12.39 -4.61 13.17
CA ILE A 41 12.01 -3.90 11.94
C ILE A 41 11.30 -2.59 12.29
N ILE A 42 10.30 -2.62 13.16
CA ILE A 42 9.57 -1.40 13.57
C ILE A 42 10.49 -0.43 14.31
N LYS A 43 11.31 -0.91 15.23
CA LYS A 43 12.28 -0.05 15.94
C LYS A 43 13.22 0.62 14.95
N ARG A 44 13.76 -0.13 14.00
CA ARG A 44 14.64 0.40 12.96
C ARG A 44 13.94 1.42 12.08
N ALA A 45 12.67 1.18 11.71
CA ALA A 45 11.89 2.13 10.94
C ALA A 45 11.73 3.46 11.69
N PHE A 46 11.44 3.40 12.99
CA PHE A 46 11.29 4.57 13.83
C PHE A 46 12.62 5.32 14.04
N ASP A 47 13.73 4.59 14.20
CA ASP A 47 15.08 5.13 14.28
C ASP A 47 15.50 5.83 12.97
N LEU A 48 14.96 5.42 11.82
CA LEU A 48 15.18 6.04 10.50
C LEU A 48 14.18 7.16 10.18
N GLY A 49 13.18 7.40 11.04
CA GLY A 49 12.16 8.43 10.86
C GLY A 49 10.89 8.02 10.12
N LEU A 50 10.70 6.74 9.78
CA LEU A 50 9.43 6.22 9.25
C LEU A 50 8.52 5.89 10.43
N ARG A 51 7.60 6.81 10.77
CA ARG A 51 6.72 6.67 11.96
C ARG A 51 5.26 6.39 11.63
N ALA A 52 4.95 6.05 10.39
CA ALA A 52 3.61 5.63 9.98
C ALA A 52 3.65 4.15 9.58
N ILE A 53 2.66 3.40 10.06
CA ILE A 53 2.52 1.96 9.82
C ILE A 53 1.14 1.71 9.24
N ASP A 54 1.07 1.16 8.03
CA ASP A 54 -0.16 0.68 7.40
C ASP A 54 -0.32 -0.82 7.56
N THR A 55 -1.48 -1.29 8.01
CA THR A 55 -1.80 -2.72 8.09
C THR A 55 -3.31 -2.94 7.90
N SER A 56 -3.82 -4.14 8.17
CA SER A 56 -5.24 -4.47 8.06
C SER A 56 -5.57 -5.70 8.92
N PRO A 57 -6.78 -5.81 9.47
CA PRO A 57 -7.26 -7.05 10.08
C PRO A 57 -7.25 -8.24 9.11
N TYR A 58 -7.39 -7.98 7.80
CA TYR A 58 -7.32 -9.01 6.75
C TYR A 58 -5.91 -9.59 6.59
N TYR A 59 -4.87 -8.83 6.93
CA TYR A 59 -3.47 -9.25 6.79
C TYR A 59 -3.05 -10.13 7.97
N GLU A 60 -3.79 -11.18 8.33
CA GLU A 60 -3.47 -11.98 9.52
C GLU A 60 -2.08 -12.64 9.42
N PRO A 61 -1.26 -12.61 10.49
CA PRO A 61 -1.47 -12.03 11.83
C PRO A 61 -0.82 -10.64 12.04
N SER A 62 -0.73 -9.81 10.99
CA SER A 62 0.03 -8.54 10.98
C SER A 62 -0.33 -7.58 12.11
N GLU A 63 -1.61 -7.30 12.37
CA GLU A 63 -2.01 -6.42 13.48
C GLU A 63 -1.56 -6.96 14.84
N GLN A 64 -1.64 -8.28 15.05
CA GLN A 64 -1.20 -8.93 16.28
C GLN A 64 0.32 -8.78 16.46
N LEU A 65 1.09 -9.04 15.40
CA LEU A 65 2.55 -8.95 15.42
C LEU A 65 3.02 -7.50 15.63
N ILE A 66 2.45 -6.54 14.89
CA ILE A 66 2.73 -5.11 15.04
C ILE A 66 2.34 -4.64 16.44
N GLY A 67 1.15 -5.00 16.92
CA GLY A 67 0.68 -4.64 18.24
C GLY A 67 1.56 -5.21 19.37
N ALA A 68 1.96 -6.47 19.28
CA ALA A 68 2.87 -7.09 20.24
C ALA A 68 4.24 -6.39 20.26
N ALA A 69 4.77 -6.03 19.08
CA ALA A 69 6.01 -5.27 18.96
C ALA A 69 5.91 -3.89 19.60
N LEU A 70 4.86 -3.11 19.30
CA LEU A 70 4.68 -1.74 19.80
C LEU A 70 4.46 -1.67 21.33
N ARG A 71 3.88 -2.72 21.93
CA ARG A 71 3.71 -2.82 23.39
C ARG A 71 4.96 -3.31 24.13
N HIS A 72 5.96 -3.80 23.42
CA HIS A 72 7.16 -4.31 24.05
C HIS A 72 7.88 -3.19 24.85
N PRO A 73 8.42 -3.45 26.05
CA PRO A 73 9.08 -2.42 26.88
C PRO A 73 10.19 -1.63 26.17
N GLU A 74 10.94 -2.29 25.28
CA GLU A 74 11.95 -1.64 24.44
C GLU A 74 11.35 -0.54 23.53
N MET A 75 10.14 -0.76 23.02
CA MET A 75 9.45 0.23 22.19
C MET A 75 8.81 1.31 23.04
N THR A 76 8.08 0.95 24.10
CA THR A 76 7.34 1.92 24.93
C THR A 76 8.25 2.82 25.77
N SER A 77 9.48 2.41 26.05
CA SER A 77 10.50 3.25 26.68
C SER A 77 11.10 4.31 25.74
N SER A 78 11.06 4.07 24.43
CA SER A 78 11.67 4.95 23.41
C SER A 78 10.64 5.81 22.67
N TYR A 79 9.41 5.32 22.53
CA TYR A 79 8.36 5.97 21.74
C TYR A 79 7.02 5.93 22.47
N LYS A 80 6.38 7.10 22.57
CA LYS A 80 5.02 7.24 23.04
C LYS A 80 4.04 6.88 21.92
N ARG A 81 2.82 6.50 22.29
CA ARG A 81 1.74 6.20 21.32
C ARG A 81 1.48 7.37 20.35
N SER A 82 1.66 8.60 20.81
CA SER A 82 1.51 9.83 20.02
C SER A 82 2.65 10.06 19.01
N ASP A 83 3.78 9.35 19.12
CA ASP A 83 4.96 9.59 18.29
C ASP A 83 4.84 8.96 16.90
N TYR A 84 3.92 8.01 16.73
CA TYR A 84 3.69 7.26 15.50
C TYR A 84 2.21 7.23 15.09
N ILE A 85 1.97 6.91 13.82
CA ILE A 85 0.67 6.84 13.17
C ILE A 85 0.37 5.37 12.86
N LEU A 86 -0.76 4.87 13.36
CA LEU A 86 -1.30 3.55 13.04
C LEU A 86 -2.46 3.67 12.07
N MET A 87 -2.26 3.13 10.89
CA MET A 87 -3.24 3.06 9.82
C MET A 87 -3.70 1.61 9.69
N THR A 88 -5.01 1.39 9.82
CA THR A 88 -5.61 0.05 9.65
C THR A 88 -6.88 0.16 8.82
N LYS A 89 -7.59 -0.96 8.66
CA LYS A 89 -8.72 -1.04 7.72
C LYS A 89 -9.90 -1.82 8.30
N VAL A 90 -11.06 -1.69 7.65
CA VAL A 90 -12.29 -2.44 7.92
C VAL A 90 -12.95 -2.88 6.61
N GLY A 91 -14.05 -3.64 6.67
CA GLY A 91 -14.80 -4.06 5.49
C GLY A 91 -14.35 -5.42 4.96
N ARG A 92 -13.09 -5.54 4.50
CA ARG A 92 -12.57 -6.82 4.00
C ARG A 92 -12.26 -7.81 5.13
N VAL A 93 -12.93 -8.98 5.12
CA VAL A 93 -12.81 -10.01 6.17
C VAL A 93 -11.87 -11.13 5.75
N ARG A 94 -12.03 -11.62 4.52
CA ARG A 94 -11.17 -12.62 3.86
C ARG A 94 -11.12 -12.31 2.37
N GLU A 95 -10.44 -13.14 1.59
CA GLU A 95 -10.18 -12.89 0.15
C GLU A 95 -11.45 -12.55 -0.64
N ASP A 96 -12.51 -13.33 -0.42
CA ASP A 96 -13.78 -13.36 -1.14
C ASP A 96 -14.99 -12.95 -0.28
N HIS A 97 -14.76 -12.30 0.87
CA HIS A 97 -15.84 -11.88 1.75
C HIS A 97 -15.57 -10.54 2.42
N PHE A 98 -16.56 -9.69 2.26
CA PHE A 98 -16.61 -8.31 2.67
C PHE A 98 -17.86 -8.13 3.53
N ASP A 99 -17.71 -7.43 4.65
CA ASP A 99 -18.80 -7.06 5.54
C ASP A 99 -18.62 -5.60 5.92
N TYR A 100 -19.41 -4.75 5.28
CA TYR A 100 -19.39 -3.30 5.45
C TYR A 100 -20.53 -2.82 6.37
N SER A 101 -21.21 -3.75 7.04
CA SER A 101 -22.27 -3.42 8.00
C SER A 101 -21.71 -2.57 9.15
N PRO A 102 -22.50 -1.61 9.67
CA PRO A 102 -22.10 -0.83 10.84
C PRO A 102 -21.67 -1.71 12.03
N GLU A 103 -22.38 -2.81 12.27
CA GLU A 103 -22.11 -3.75 13.35
C GLU A 103 -20.73 -4.42 13.20
N TRP A 104 -20.38 -4.85 11.99
CA TRP A 104 -19.08 -5.45 11.73
C TRP A 104 -17.95 -4.44 11.82
N ILE A 105 -18.14 -3.22 11.30
CA ILE A 105 -17.15 -2.15 11.38
C ILE A 105 -16.79 -1.84 12.83
N GLN A 106 -17.80 -1.67 13.69
CA GLN A 106 -17.59 -1.44 15.13
C GLN A 106 -16.83 -2.60 15.78
N LYS A 107 -17.22 -3.85 15.47
CA LYS A 107 -16.55 -5.05 15.98
C LYS A 107 -15.09 -5.14 15.50
N SER A 108 -14.84 -4.83 14.23
CA SER A 108 -13.50 -4.89 13.65
C SER A 108 -12.58 -3.83 14.26
N ILE A 109 -13.08 -2.62 14.49
CA ILE A 109 -12.33 -1.55 15.17
C ILE A 109 -12.01 -1.93 16.61
N ALA A 110 -12.99 -2.44 17.37
CA ALA A 110 -12.76 -2.91 18.73
C ALA A 110 -11.66 -3.99 18.79
N ARG A 111 -11.67 -4.90 17.82
CA ARG A 111 -10.63 -5.93 17.67
C ARG A 111 -9.26 -5.33 17.35
N SER A 112 -9.16 -4.38 16.43
CA SER A 112 -7.89 -3.69 16.11
C SER A 112 -7.35 -2.94 17.32
N LEU A 113 -8.19 -2.19 18.04
CA LEU A 113 -7.82 -1.50 19.29
C LEU A 113 -7.25 -2.47 20.33
N GLN A 114 -7.89 -3.63 20.51
CA GLN A 114 -7.38 -4.69 21.39
C GLN A 114 -6.04 -5.26 20.91
N ARG A 115 -5.92 -5.56 19.60
CA ARG A 115 -4.70 -6.12 19.00
C ARG A 115 -3.51 -5.18 19.13
N PHE A 116 -3.71 -3.86 19.00
CA PHE A 116 -2.69 -2.85 19.22
C PHE A 116 -2.51 -2.46 20.69
N GLY A 117 -3.54 -2.65 21.53
CA GLY A 117 -3.55 -2.25 22.94
C GLY A 117 -3.53 -0.73 23.09
N THR A 118 -4.37 -0.04 22.32
CA THR A 118 -4.53 1.42 22.30
C THR A 118 -6.01 1.77 22.41
N SER A 119 -6.33 2.99 22.84
CA SER A 119 -7.71 3.48 22.93
C SER A 119 -8.19 4.21 21.68
N TYR A 120 -7.29 4.47 20.71
CA TYR A 120 -7.61 5.17 19.47
C TYR A 120 -6.76 4.68 18.29
N LEU A 121 -7.30 4.84 17.08
CA LEU A 121 -6.65 4.60 15.79
C LEU A 121 -6.42 5.93 15.05
N ASP A 122 -5.26 6.09 14.41
CA ASP A 122 -4.95 7.33 13.71
C ASP A 122 -5.67 7.42 12.36
N VAL A 123 -5.67 6.33 11.59
CA VAL A 123 -6.36 6.26 10.30
C VAL A 123 -7.08 4.93 10.17
N VAL A 124 -8.34 4.95 9.73
CA VAL A 124 -9.09 3.75 9.36
C VAL A 124 -9.63 3.85 7.95
N PHE A 125 -9.28 2.89 7.10
CA PHE A 125 -9.77 2.79 5.72
C PHE A 125 -10.92 1.78 5.58
N CYS A 126 -11.92 2.09 4.76
CA CYS A 126 -12.74 1.05 4.12
C CYS A 126 -11.88 0.30 3.08
N HIS A 127 -11.71 -1.02 3.22
CA HIS A 127 -10.69 -1.80 2.50
C HIS A 127 -11.16 -2.42 1.18
N ASP A 128 -10.60 -1.99 0.05
CA ASP A 128 -10.93 -2.46 -1.30
C ASP A 128 -12.43 -2.26 -1.62
N ILE A 129 -12.84 -1.00 -1.64
CA ILE A 129 -14.23 -0.59 -1.83
C ILE A 129 -14.81 -0.95 -3.22
N GLU A 130 -13.97 -1.33 -4.18
CA GLU A 130 -14.39 -1.81 -5.50
C GLU A 130 -15.12 -3.16 -5.48
N PHE A 131 -15.03 -3.91 -4.37
CA PHE A 131 -15.73 -5.20 -4.21
C PHE A 131 -17.14 -5.08 -3.63
N VAL A 132 -17.58 -3.86 -3.30
CA VAL A 132 -18.91 -3.59 -2.75
C VAL A 132 -19.63 -2.50 -3.54
N GLY A 133 -20.94 -2.35 -3.31
CA GLY A 133 -21.69 -1.25 -3.92
C GLY A 133 -21.26 0.12 -3.37
N ILE A 134 -21.35 1.17 -4.19
CA ILE A 134 -21.05 2.55 -3.75
C ILE A 134 -21.85 2.94 -2.49
N GLU A 135 -23.14 2.59 -2.44
CA GLU A 135 -23.97 2.94 -1.27
C GLU A 135 -23.55 2.17 0.00
N GLU A 136 -23.10 0.93 -0.15
CA GLU A 136 -22.56 0.13 0.95
C GLU A 136 -21.23 0.72 1.46
N ALA A 137 -20.34 1.14 0.54
CA ALA A 137 -19.14 1.87 0.91
C ALA A 137 -19.44 3.20 1.63
N LEU A 138 -20.47 3.94 1.19
CA LEU A 138 -20.90 5.19 1.84
C LEU A 138 -21.49 4.95 3.23
N GLN A 139 -22.24 3.86 3.45
CA GLN A 139 -22.74 3.48 4.77
C GLN A 139 -21.59 3.15 5.75
N ALA A 140 -20.57 2.45 5.25
CA ALA A 140 -19.36 2.18 6.03
C ALA A 140 -18.62 3.48 6.40
N VAL A 141 -18.47 4.40 5.45
CA VAL A 141 -17.87 5.73 5.67
C VAL A 141 -18.64 6.51 6.74
N GLU A 142 -19.98 6.51 6.68
CA GLU A 142 -20.82 7.16 7.69
C GLU A 142 -20.56 6.61 9.10
N THR A 143 -20.47 5.28 9.22
CA THR A 143 -20.12 4.62 10.49
C THR A 143 -18.73 5.06 10.99
N LEU A 144 -17.75 5.18 10.09
CA LEU A 144 -16.42 5.68 10.44
C LEU A 144 -16.45 7.16 10.86
N TYR A 145 -17.31 7.99 10.26
CA TYR A 145 -17.51 9.37 10.69
C TYR A 145 -18.07 9.46 12.10
N GLU A 146 -19.04 8.63 12.47
CA GLU A 146 -19.57 8.56 13.83
C GLU A 146 -18.48 8.18 14.84
N LEU A 147 -17.68 7.16 14.51
CA LEU A 147 -16.56 6.72 15.35
C LEU A 147 -15.46 7.77 15.45
N SER A 148 -15.24 8.54 14.37
CA SER A 148 -14.33 9.68 14.38
C SER A 148 -14.85 10.82 15.27
N ASN A 149 -16.14 11.14 15.20
CA ASN A 149 -16.78 12.14 16.06
C ASN A 149 -16.71 11.75 17.55
N SER A 150 -16.70 10.45 17.86
CA SER A 150 -16.53 9.94 19.22
C SER A 150 -15.07 9.93 19.72
N GLY A 151 -14.10 10.22 18.84
CA GLY A 151 -12.66 10.24 19.17
C GLY A 151 -11.96 8.88 19.14
N VAL A 152 -12.65 7.81 18.73
CA VAL A 152 -12.05 6.46 18.60
C VAL A 152 -11.13 6.36 17.39
N ILE A 153 -11.45 7.10 16.33
CA ILE A 153 -10.67 7.20 15.09
C ILE A 153 -10.34 8.67 14.86
N CYS A 154 -9.14 8.99 14.38
CA CYS A 154 -8.84 10.35 13.97
C CYS A 154 -9.29 10.61 12.51
N CYS A 155 -8.65 9.95 11.55
CA CYS A 155 -8.90 10.14 10.12
C CYS A 155 -9.70 8.98 9.52
N VAL A 156 -10.67 9.33 8.67
CA VAL A 156 -11.47 8.38 7.89
C VAL A 156 -10.95 8.31 6.46
N GLY A 157 -10.74 7.09 5.98
CA GLY A 157 -10.25 6.85 4.63
C GLY A 157 -11.02 5.78 3.86
N ILE A 158 -10.76 5.73 2.56
CA ILE A 158 -11.17 4.65 1.66
C ILE A 158 -9.94 4.11 0.93
N SER A 159 -9.95 2.83 0.57
CA SER A 159 -8.86 2.22 -0.17
C SER A 159 -9.33 1.26 -1.25
N GLY A 160 -8.51 1.09 -2.28
CA GLY A 160 -8.79 0.22 -3.41
C GLY A 160 -7.81 0.40 -4.57
N ALA A 161 -7.99 -0.40 -5.62
CA ALA A 161 -7.25 -0.28 -6.86
C ALA A 161 -8.01 0.50 -7.94
N ASP A 162 -9.35 0.46 -7.94
CA ASP A 162 -10.14 1.15 -8.97
C ASP A 162 -10.27 2.64 -8.66
N ILE A 163 -9.50 3.44 -9.42
CA ILE A 163 -9.52 4.91 -9.37
C ILE A 163 -10.93 5.47 -9.47
N ASN A 164 -11.75 4.95 -10.39
CA ASN A 164 -13.06 5.53 -10.68
C ASN A 164 -14.02 5.33 -9.51
N ILE A 165 -13.94 4.16 -8.85
CA ILE A 165 -14.74 3.87 -7.66
C ILE A 165 -14.29 4.76 -6.49
N LEU A 166 -12.99 4.92 -6.29
CA LEU A 166 -12.44 5.84 -5.26
C LEU A 166 -12.89 7.28 -5.48
N GLU A 167 -12.82 7.78 -6.72
CA GLU A 167 -13.30 9.12 -7.08
C GLU A 167 -14.80 9.28 -6.82
N ALA A 168 -15.60 8.30 -7.26
CA ALA A 168 -17.04 8.31 -7.08
C ALA A 168 -17.44 8.32 -5.60
N VAL A 169 -16.83 7.47 -4.77
CA VAL A 169 -17.12 7.42 -3.33
C VAL A 169 -16.64 8.69 -2.62
N ALA A 170 -15.45 9.20 -2.93
CA ALA A 170 -14.93 10.43 -2.32
C ALA A 170 -15.84 11.64 -2.61
N SER A 171 -16.23 11.82 -3.87
CA SER A 171 -17.12 12.92 -4.28
C SER A 171 -18.51 12.78 -3.64
N ARG A 172 -19.10 11.59 -3.65
CA ARG A 172 -20.43 11.35 -3.07
C ARG A 172 -20.43 11.45 -1.55
N ALA A 173 -19.38 11.02 -0.86
CA ALA A 173 -19.28 11.16 0.59
C ALA A 173 -19.32 12.63 1.00
N HIS A 174 -18.54 13.48 0.32
CA HIS A 174 -18.57 14.93 0.56
C HIS A 174 -19.97 15.49 0.28
N ALA A 175 -20.57 15.19 -0.88
CA ALA A 175 -21.88 15.70 -1.25
C ALA A 175 -23.01 15.24 -0.29
N LYS A 176 -22.97 13.98 0.16
CA LYS A 176 -24.01 13.35 0.99
C LYS A 176 -23.91 13.78 2.46
N PHE A 177 -22.70 13.84 3.01
CA PHE A 177 -22.49 14.03 4.45
C PHE A 177 -21.98 15.43 4.81
N GLY A 178 -21.63 16.27 3.83
CA GLY A 178 -20.98 17.57 4.09
C GLY A 178 -19.58 17.44 4.70
N ARG A 179 -19.00 16.24 4.67
CA ARG A 179 -17.69 15.90 5.22
C ARG A 179 -16.88 15.13 4.17
N ALA A 180 -15.71 15.65 3.83
CA ALA A 180 -14.78 15.00 2.93
C ALA A 180 -14.13 13.77 3.59
N ILE A 181 -13.78 12.78 2.77
CA ILE A 181 -12.86 11.71 3.18
C ILE A 181 -11.49 12.34 3.44
N ASP A 182 -10.88 12.03 4.58
CA ASP A 182 -9.61 12.66 4.99
C ASP A 182 -8.44 12.15 4.14
N VAL A 183 -8.41 10.84 3.87
CA VAL A 183 -7.28 10.17 3.20
C VAL A 183 -7.71 9.02 2.29
N ILE A 184 -7.08 8.90 1.13
CA ILE A 184 -7.29 7.78 0.19
C ILE A 184 -6.04 6.92 0.13
N GLN A 185 -6.18 5.60 0.24
CA GLN A 185 -5.09 4.68 -0.10
C GLN A 185 -5.38 4.02 -1.44
N ILE A 186 -4.51 4.22 -2.43
CA ILE A 186 -4.67 3.64 -3.75
C ILE A 186 -3.45 2.80 -4.11
N TRP A 187 -3.65 1.60 -4.64
CA TRP A 187 -2.55 0.68 -4.91
C TRP A 187 -2.36 0.40 -6.39
N GLY A 188 -1.10 0.39 -6.84
CA GLY A 188 -0.72 0.01 -8.21
C GLY A 188 -1.01 1.05 -9.30
N GLN A 189 -1.43 2.27 -8.94
CA GLN A 189 -1.87 3.31 -9.87
C GLN A 189 -0.87 4.47 -10.07
N LEU A 190 0.22 4.51 -9.27
CA LEU A 190 1.36 5.41 -9.46
C LEU A 190 2.67 4.62 -9.35
N THR A 191 3.00 3.93 -10.44
CA THR A 191 4.18 3.10 -10.63
C THR A 191 4.86 3.48 -11.94
N LEU A 192 6.08 3.00 -12.19
CA LEU A 192 6.75 3.23 -13.47
C LEU A 192 6.01 2.56 -14.66
N GLN A 193 5.15 1.57 -14.40
CA GLN A 193 4.31 0.94 -15.41
C GLN A 193 2.92 1.58 -15.54
N ASN A 194 2.39 2.22 -14.50
CA ASN A 194 1.05 2.78 -14.49
C ASN A 194 1.03 4.12 -13.77
N THR A 195 0.76 5.18 -14.51
CA THR A 195 0.76 6.58 -14.09
C THR A 195 -0.66 7.17 -14.04
N ARG A 196 -1.71 6.34 -14.08
CA ARG A 196 -3.10 6.81 -14.12
C ARG A 196 -3.47 7.74 -12.97
N LEU A 197 -2.93 7.52 -11.76
CA LEU A 197 -3.20 8.38 -10.59
C LEU A 197 -2.84 9.87 -10.85
N GLU A 198 -1.71 10.13 -11.51
CA GLU A 198 -1.25 11.50 -11.80
C GLU A 198 -1.92 12.13 -13.03
N LYS A 199 -2.70 11.38 -13.81
CA LYS A 199 -3.42 11.85 -15.01
C LYS A 199 -4.79 12.49 -14.72
N GLY A 200 -5.02 12.96 -13.50
CA GLY A 200 -6.21 13.73 -13.14
C GLY A 200 -6.82 13.38 -11.79
N SER A 201 -6.67 12.14 -11.34
CA SER A 201 -7.32 11.63 -10.12
C SER A 201 -6.86 12.34 -8.84
N LEU A 202 -5.57 12.70 -8.75
CA LEU A 202 -5.09 13.58 -7.66
C LEU A 202 -5.81 14.94 -7.65
N GLY A 203 -6.17 15.47 -8.83
CA GLY A 203 -7.01 16.66 -8.95
C GLY A 203 -8.44 16.41 -8.46
N ALA A 204 -9.06 15.30 -8.87
CA ALA A 204 -10.40 14.91 -8.46
C ALA A 204 -10.51 14.72 -6.94
N PHE A 205 -9.52 14.05 -6.31
CA PHE A 205 -9.47 13.88 -4.86
C PHE A 205 -9.36 15.21 -4.11
N ARG A 206 -8.54 16.15 -4.61
CA ARG A 206 -8.48 17.52 -4.04
C ARG A 206 -9.81 18.26 -4.14
N ILE A 207 -10.48 18.18 -5.29
CA ILE A 207 -11.82 18.77 -5.49
C ILE A 207 -12.84 18.15 -4.51
N ALA A 208 -12.73 16.85 -4.25
CA ALA A 208 -13.54 16.15 -3.25
C ALA A 208 -13.15 16.48 -1.80
N GLY A 209 -12.12 17.30 -1.56
CA GLY A 209 -11.69 17.75 -0.23
C GLY A 209 -10.71 16.82 0.49
N VAL A 210 -10.20 15.78 -0.18
CA VAL A 210 -9.22 14.84 0.37
C VAL A 210 -7.91 15.56 0.68
N LYS A 211 -7.31 15.24 1.83
CA LYS A 211 -6.10 15.90 2.35
C LYS A 211 -4.83 15.09 2.12
N ALA A 212 -4.95 13.77 2.02
CA ALA A 212 -3.81 12.92 1.74
C ALA A 212 -4.14 11.76 0.80
N VAL A 213 -3.16 11.36 0.01
CA VAL A 213 -3.20 10.12 -0.78
C VAL A 213 -2.00 9.26 -0.41
N CYS A 214 -2.27 8.02 -0.03
CA CYS A 214 -1.26 7.00 0.20
C CYS A 214 -1.18 6.11 -1.04
N ASN A 215 -0.21 6.39 -1.92
CA ASN A 215 0.12 5.52 -3.03
C ASN A 215 0.79 4.24 -2.49
N SER A 216 0.23 3.08 -2.79
CA SER A 216 0.73 1.80 -2.31
C SER A 216 1.09 0.88 -3.47
N SER A 217 1.91 -0.13 -3.20
CA SER A 217 2.45 -1.02 -4.23
C SER A 217 3.20 -0.27 -5.35
N PRO A 218 4.19 0.59 -5.03
CA PRO A 218 4.93 1.38 -6.04
C PRO A 218 5.67 0.51 -7.07
N LEU A 219 5.94 -0.75 -6.72
CA LEU A 219 6.55 -1.75 -7.59
C LEU A 219 5.53 -2.56 -8.40
N GLY A 220 4.28 -2.11 -8.51
CA GLY A 220 3.21 -2.85 -9.16
C GLY A 220 3.02 -4.23 -8.54
N ILE A 221 2.94 -4.30 -7.20
CA ILE A 221 2.74 -5.56 -6.46
C ILE A 221 3.90 -6.55 -6.69
N GLY A 222 5.12 -6.01 -6.85
CA GLY A 222 6.33 -6.78 -7.12
C GLY A 222 6.51 -7.19 -8.57
N LEU A 223 5.74 -6.62 -9.51
CA LEU A 223 5.95 -6.76 -10.95
C LEU A 223 7.24 -6.06 -11.42
N LEU A 224 7.59 -4.92 -10.83
CA LEU A 224 8.72 -4.07 -11.21
C LEU A 224 9.99 -4.44 -10.44
N ARG A 225 10.46 -5.68 -10.59
CA ARG A 225 11.72 -6.19 -10.03
C ARG A 225 12.28 -7.32 -10.89
N SER A 226 13.56 -7.66 -10.72
CA SER A 226 14.26 -8.69 -11.51
C SER A 226 13.82 -10.14 -11.24
N GLY A 227 13.16 -10.41 -10.12
CA GLY A 227 12.73 -11.75 -9.70
C GLY A 227 11.32 -12.16 -10.13
N GLY A 228 10.70 -11.47 -11.10
CA GLY A 228 9.32 -11.68 -11.51
C GLY A 228 8.29 -11.34 -10.42
N VAL A 229 7.01 -11.67 -10.62
CA VAL A 229 5.96 -11.40 -9.62
C VAL A 229 6.17 -12.25 -8.35
N PRO A 230 5.76 -11.79 -7.16
CA PRO A 230 5.81 -12.60 -5.95
C PRO A 230 4.95 -13.86 -6.09
N ILE A 231 5.50 -15.01 -5.68
CA ILE A 231 4.76 -16.28 -5.56
C ILE A 231 4.87 -16.72 -4.10
N GLY A 232 3.81 -16.46 -3.33
CA GLY A 232 3.71 -16.81 -1.91
C GLY A 232 2.84 -18.04 -1.68
N ALA A 233 2.27 -18.15 -0.47
CA ALA A 233 1.31 -19.21 -0.13
C ALA A 233 0.05 -19.18 -1.02
N LEU A 234 -0.30 -17.99 -1.54
CA LEU A 234 -1.40 -17.78 -2.49
C LEU A 234 -1.05 -18.18 -3.93
N GLY A 235 0.15 -18.72 -4.19
CA GLY A 235 0.56 -19.16 -5.53
C GLY A 235 0.72 -18.03 -6.54
N ASN A 236 0.42 -18.30 -7.81
CA ASN A 236 0.51 -17.34 -8.90
C ASN A 236 -0.81 -16.54 -9.06
N TRP A 237 -1.05 -15.59 -8.15
CA TRP A 237 -2.29 -14.79 -8.11
C TRP A 237 -2.17 -13.42 -8.79
N HIS A 238 -0.95 -12.96 -9.09
CA HIS A 238 -0.72 -11.61 -9.57
C HIS A 238 -1.53 -11.31 -10.86
N PRO A 239 -2.26 -10.18 -10.94
CA PRO A 239 -3.24 -9.97 -12.01
C PRO A 239 -2.62 -9.62 -13.37
N ALA A 240 -1.35 -9.19 -13.41
CA ALA A 240 -0.65 -8.93 -14.68
C ALA A 240 -0.65 -10.16 -15.60
N PRO A 241 -1.02 -10.00 -16.89
CA PRO A 241 -0.98 -11.07 -17.87
C PRO A 241 0.46 -11.52 -18.18
N PRO A 242 0.66 -12.75 -18.69
CA PRO A 242 1.99 -13.31 -18.96
C PRO A 242 2.87 -12.41 -19.83
N GLU A 243 2.30 -11.77 -20.85
CA GLU A 243 3.01 -10.91 -21.79
C GLU A 243 3.57 -9.67 -21.10
N LEU A 244 2.79 -9.05 -20.21
CA LEU A 244 3.25 -7.92 -19.42
C LEU A 244 4.39 -8.34 -18.48
N ARG A 245 4.29 -9.51 -17.84
CA ARG A 245 5.36 -10.02 -16.97
C ARG A 245 6.67 -10.22 -17.75
N VAL A 246 6.60 -10.74 -18.97
CA VAL A 246 7.77 -10.88 -19.86
C VAL A 246 8.36 -9.51 -20.21
N VAL A 247 7.53 -8.51 -20.48
CA VAL A 247 8.00 -7.16 -20.79
C VAL A 247 8.65 -6.49 -19.56
N CYS A 248 8.07 -6.64 -18.37
CA CYS A 248 8.70 -6.17 -17.13
C CYS A 248 10.03 -6.88 -16.84
N GLN A 249 10.14 -8.18 -17.15
CA GLN A 249 11.41 -8.90 -17.02
C GLN A 249 12.48 -8.33 -17.97
N LYS A 250 12.12 -8.04 -19.23
CA LYS A 250 13.03 -7.38 -20.18
C LYS A 250 13.46 -5.99 -19.71
N ALA A 251 12.54 -5.23 -19.11
CA ALA A 251 12.86 -3.94 -18.52
C ALA A 251 13.84 -4.10 -17.35
N ALA A 252 13.69 -5.14 -16.52
CA ALA A 252 14.63 -5.42 -15.44
C ALA A 252 16.03 -5.78 -15.95
N GLU A 253 16.12 -6.64 -16.96
CA GLU A 253 17.39 -7.00 -17.61
C GLU A 253 18.08 -5.77 -18.24
N TRP A 254 17.31 -4.89 -18.87
CA TRP A 254 17.85 -3.66 -19.44
C TRP A 254 18.36 -2.69 -18.37
N VAL A 255 17.59 -2.44 -17.30
CA VAL A 255 18.03 -1.55 -16.20
C VAL A 255 19.30 -2.09 -15.53
N GLU A 256 19.42 -3.42 -15.37
CA GLU A 256 20.64 -4.06 -14.86
C GLU A 256 21.84 -3.79 -15.78
N ALA A 257 21.65 -3.84 -17.10
CA ALA A 257 22.71 -3.51 -18.06
C ALA A 257 23.11 -2.02 -18.02
N GLU A 258 22.22 -1.13 -17.58
CA GLU A 258 22.51 0.29 -17.34
C GLU A 258 23.12 0.56 -15.94
N GLY A 259 23.30 -0.49 -15.11
CA GLY A 259 24.01 -0.40 -13.83
C GLY A 259 23.14 -0.05 -12.62
N ASP A 260 21.82 -0.25 -12.70
CA ASP A 260 20.89 -0.11 -11.56
C ASP A 260 19.95 -1.32 -11.49
N ASN A 261 18.98 -1.34 -10.58
CA ASN A 261 17.94 -2.36 -10.52
C ASN A 261 16.54 -1.76 -10.70
N LEU A 262 15.65 -2.50 -11.36
CA LEU A 262 14.30 -2.02 -11.69
C LEU A 262 13.47 -1.65 -10.45
N ALA A 263 13.65 -2.33 -9.32
CA ALA A 263 12.89 -2.02 -8.12
C ALA A 263 13.29 -0.65 -7.55
N SER A 264 14.58 -0.33 -7.50
CA SER A 264 15.06 0.98 -7.05
C SER A 264 14.62 2.08 -8.02
N VAL A 265 14.79 1.89 -9.34
CA VAL A 265 14.34 2.85 -10.37
C VAL A 265 12.83 3.11 -10.27
N ALA A 266 12.01 2.05 -10.17
CA ALA A 266 10.56 2.18 -10.06
C ALA A 266 10.12 2.86 -8.77
N LEU A 267 10.83 2.60 -7.65
CA LEU A 267 10.55 3.26 -6.38
C LEU A 267 10.92 4.75 -6.42
N ARG A 268 12.08 5.14 -6.95
CA ARG A 268 12.47 6.56 -7.12
C ARG A 268 11.49 7.31 -8.03
N PHE A 269 11.06 6.67 -9.12
CA PHE A 269 10.00 7.21 -9.97
C PHE A 269 8.74 7.46 -9.13
N SER A 270 8.22 6.44 -8.46
CA SER A 270 6.96 6.55 -7.70
C SER A 270 7.03 7.64 -6.60
N ILE A 271 8.13 7.69 -5.84
CA ILE A 271 8.35 8.69 -4.79
C ILE A 271 8.45 10.10 -5.38
N SER A 272 9.22 10.30 -6.45
CA SER A 272 9.37 11.64 -7.06
C SER A 272 8.05 12.16 -7.61
N ARG A 273 7.24 11.29 -8.23
CA ARG A 273 5.90 11.67 -8.73
C ARG A 273 4.91 11.95 -7.61
N ALA A 274 4.93 11.16 -6.53
CA ALA A 274 4.15 11.42 -5.33
C ALA A 274 4.52 12.80 -4.73
N GLN A 275 5.81 13.02 -4.47
CA GLN A 275 6.28 14.27 -3.88
C GLN A 275 5.98 15.48 -4.76
N ALA A 276 6.02 15.33 -6.09
CA ALA A 276 5.73 16.42 -7.03
C ALA A 276 4.25 16.84 -7.01
N ALA A 277 3.37 15.95 -6.56
CA ALA A 277 1.95 16.22 -6.43
C ALA A 277 1.57 16.87 -5.09
N CYS A 278 2.49 16.91 -4.11
CA CYS A 278 2.25 17.54 -2.82
C CYS A 278 2.07 19.06 -2.97
N CYS A 279 1.17 19.63 -2.17
CA CYS A 279 1.05 21.07 -1.98
C CYS A 279 0.60 21.38 -0.53
N THR A 280 0.47 22.66 -0.18
CA THR A 280 0.26 23.13 1.21
C THR A 280 -0.81 22.36 2.00
N ASP A 281 -1.90 21.96 1.35
CA ASP A 281 -3.05 21.28 1.98
C ASP A 281 -3.34 19.89 1.40
N PHE A 282 -2.39 19.31 0.67
CA PHE A 282 -2.53 18.00 0.05
C PHE A 282 -1.21 17.24 0.03
N ASN A 283 -1.15 16.11 0.73
CA ASN A 283 0.05 15.30 0.82
C ASN A 283 -0.10 14.00 0.02
N VAL A 284 0.94 13.57 -0.69
CA VAL A 284 0.98 12.26 -1.35
C VAL A 284 2.20 11.50 -0.84
N THR A 285 1.96 10.37 -0.18
CA THR A 285 3.00 9.51 0.40
C THR A 285 3.01 8.14 -0.25
N THR A 286 4.11 7.40 -0.11
CA THR A 286 4.28 6.06 -0.67
C THR A 286 4.34 5.00 0.43
N ILE A 287 3.41 4.03 0.42
CA ILE A 287 3.48 2.84 1.27
C ILE A 287 4.35 1.78 0.59
N THR A 288 5.38 1.31 1.29
CA THR A 288 6.32 0.28 0.81
C THR A 288 6.15 -1.03 1.56
N GLY A 289 6.30 -2.16 0.85
CA GLY A 289 6.28 -3.49 1.47
C GLY A 289 7.62 -3.78 2.15
N ILE A 290 7.59 -4.29 3.38
CA ILE A 290 8.77 -4.59 4.20
C ILE A 290 8.57 -5.94 4.87
N ILE A 291 9.54 -6.86 4.72
CA ILE A 291 9.59 -8.14 5.45
C ILE A 291 10.88 -8.31 6.26
N SER A 292 11.91 -7.50 5.97
CA SER A 292 13.20 -7.50 6.66
C SER A 292 13.71 -6.09 6.95
N GLU A 293 14.71 -5.97 7.83
CA GLU A 293 15.42 -4.70 8.04
C GLU A 293 16.17 -4.24 6.78
N SER A 294 16.65 -5.17 5.96
CA SER A 294 17.33 -4.85 4.71
C SER A 294 16.39 -4.16 3.72
N ASP A 295 15.17 -4.69 3.53
CA ASP A 295 14.18 -4.07 2.63
C ASP A 295 13.83 -2.66 3.10
N LEU A 296 13.64 -2.49 4.42
CA LEU A 296 13.39 -1.19 5.03
C LEU A 296 14.54 -0.22 4.74
N GLU A 297 15.77 -0.60 5.03
CA GLU A 297 16.95 0.26 4.84
C GLU A 297 17.18 0.61 3.37
N GLU A 298 16.95 -0.34 2.46
CA GLU A 298 17.04 -0.12 1.02
C GLU A 298 15.94 0.83 0.52
N ASN A 299 14.71 0.70 1.01
CA ASN A 299 13.61 1.63 0.70
C ASN A 299 13.95 3.05 1.18
N VAL A 300 14.45 3.21 2.42
CA VAL A 300 14.87 4.52 2.96
C VAL A 300 16.02 5.10 2.15
N LYS A 301 17.05 4.29 1.84
CA LYS A 301 18.18 4.71 1.02
C LYS A 301 17.71 5.19 -0.35
N THR A 302 16.79 4.44 -0.97
CA THR A 302 16.24 4.76 -2.29
C THR A 302 15.45 6.08 -2.26
N ALA A 303 14.64 6.31 -1.22
CA ALA A 303 13.96 7.59 -1.05
C ALA A 303 14.95 8.76 -0.94
N LYS A 304 16.03 8.61 -0.16
CA LYS A 304 17.07 9.63 0.01
C LYS A 304 17.95 9.85 -1.23
N GLN A 305 17.85 9.00 -2.26
CA GLN A 305 18.53 9.24 -3.55
C GLN A 305 17.77 10.22 -4.44
N ILE A 306 16.47 10.42 -4.21
CA ILE A 306 15.58 11.25 -5.05
C ILE A 306 14.97 12.43 -4.29
N LEU A 307 15.14 12.44 -2.96
CA LEU A 307 14.66 13.49 -2.07
C LEU A 307 15.83 14.16 -1.35
N GLN A 308 15.60 15.41 -0.96
CA GLN A 308 16.51 16.21 -0.14
C GLN A 308 15.76 16.92 0.99
N THR A 309 16.51 17.40 1.98
CA THR A 309 15.97 18.24 3.05
C THR A 309 15.71 19.66 2.53
N PRO A 310 14.65 20.35 3.01
CA PRO A 310 14.38 21.73 2.61
C PRO A 310 15.59 22.65 2.73
N GLY A 311 15.88 23.38 1.66
CA GLY A 311 16.99 24.35 1.63
C GLY A 311 18.39 23.73 1.53
N ALA A 312 18.52 22.43 1.29
CA ALA A 312 19.80 21.84 0.92
C ALA A 312 20.27 22.44 -0.43
N SER A 313 21.44 23.06 -0.44
CA SER A 313 22.12 23.42 -1.69
C SER A 313 22.96 22.22 -2.16
N SER A 314 23.13 22.06 -3.48
CA SER A 314 23.76 20.90 -4.15
C SER A 314 25.24 20.61 -3.80
N ARG A 315 25.79 21.18 -2.72
CA ARG A 315 27.19 21.06 -2.30
C ARG A 315 27.44 20.35 -0.98
N ASP A 316 26.42 20.01 -0.19
CA ASP A 316 26.61 19.28 1.09
C ASP A 316 26.47 17.76 0.90
N SER A 317 27.28 17.19 0.02
CA SER A 317 27.41 15.73 -0.09
C SER A 317 28.58 15.26 0.78
N GLY A 318 28.27 14.86 2.01
CA GLY A 318 29.16 13.95 2.74
C GLY A 318 29.45 14.26 4.19
N THR A 319 28.42 14.31 5.04
CA THR A 319 28.57 13.89 6.44
C THR A 319 27.23 13.37 6.95
N ARG A 320 27.13 12.05 7.16
CA ARG A 320 25.99 11.45 7.87
C ARG A 320 26.07 11.88 9.33
N THR A 321 25.32 12.91 9.69
CA THR A 321 25.21 13.40 11.06
C THR A 321 24.13 12.62 11.81
N PHE A 322 24.31 12.49 13.13
CA PHE A 322 23.22 12.17 14.04
C PHE A 322 22.06 13.14 13.74
N GLY A 323 20.90 12.63 13.33
CA GLY A 323 19.74 13.46 12.96
C GLY A 323 19.24 13.32 11.52
N ASP A 324 19.87 12.50 10.67
CA ASP A 324 19.46 12.23 9.29
C ASP A 324 18.18 11.34 9.18
N LEU A 325 17.02 11.90 9.52
CA LEU A 325 15.74 11.20 9.64
C LEU A 325 14.85 11.43 8.41
N LEU A 326 14.22 10.37 7.88
CA LEU A 326 13.47 10.46 6.61
C LEU A 326 12.32 11.48 6.65
N PHE A 327 11.67 11.71 7.79
CA PHE A 327 10.60 12.71 7.89
C PHE A 327 11.09 14.16 7.64
N GLN A 328 12.41 14.40 7.59
CA GLN A 328 13.00 15.70 7.25
C GLN A 328 13.16 15.89 5.72
N TYR A 329 13.01 14.83 4.94
CA TYR A 329 13.11 14.86 3.49
C TYR A 329 11.72 15.17 2.93
N SER A 330 11.59 16.28 2.23
CA SER A 330 10.32 16.70 1.62
C SER A 330 10.50 17.36 0.26
N ASP A 331 11.71 17.74 -0.11
CA ASP A 331 11.96 18.41 -1.38
C ASP A 331 12.48 17.37 -2.37
N ILE A 332 12.09 17.50 -3.63
CA ILE A 332 12.63 16.66 -4.70
C ILE A 332 14.04 17.13 -5.00
N ASP A 333 14.96 16.19 -5.16
CA ASP A 333 16.25 16.46 -5.80
C ASP A 333 16.05 16.43 -7.33
N GLU A 334 15.83 17.61 -7.93
CA GLU A 334 15.56 17.74 -9.37
C GLU A 334 16.73 17.23 -10.22
N GLU A 335 17.98 17.38 -9.75
CA GLU A 335 19.15 16.85 -10.45
C GLU A 335 19.15 15.32 -10.42
N ALA A 336 18.77 14.71 -9.31
CA ALA A 336 18.61 13.26 -9.22
C ALA A 336 17.49 12.72 -10.11
N VAL A 337 16.35 13.41 -10.17
CA VAL A 337 15.25 13.05 -11.08
C VAL A 337 15.70 13.16 -12.54
N GLU A 338 16.47 14.19 -12.89
CA GLU A 338 17.00 14.34 -14.24
C GLU A 338 18.01 13.25 -14.59
N ARG A 339 18.87 12.84 -13.65
CA ARG A 339 19.79 11.70 -13.84
C ARG A 339 19.05 10.40 -14.10
N ASP A 340 17.91 10.17 -13.44
CA ASP A 340 17.11 8.96 -13.62
C ASP A 340 16.23 8.99 -14.90
N ARG A 341 16.02 10.16 -15.51
CA ARG A 341 15.13 10.32 -16.68
C ARG A 341 15.43 9.32 -17.81
N PRO A 342 16.69 9.06 -18.22
CA PRO A 342 16.97 8.07 -19.25
C PRO A 342 16.51 6.65 -18.88
N LEU A 343 16.63 6.26 -17.59
CA LEU A 343 16.15 4.98 -17.10
C LEU A 343 14.62 4.90 -17.14
N TYR A 344 13.93 5.96 -16.72
CA TYR A 344 12.47 6.02 -16.76
C TYR A 344 11.95 5.89 -18.20
N GLU A 345 12.50 6.67 -19.13
CA GLU A 345 12.07 6.65 -20.53
C GLU A 345 12.46 5.36 -21.25
N GLY A 346 13.61 4.76 -20.92
CA GLY A 346 14.00 3.45 -21.43
C GLY A 346 13.06 2.34 -20.97
N VAL A 347 12.70 2.30 -19.69
CA VAL A 347 11.69 1.34 -19.17
C VAL A 347 10.33 1.57 -19.84
N LYS A 348 9.85 2.81 -19.94
CA LYS A 348 8.57 3.11 -20.62
C LYS A 348 8.58 2.68 -22.08
N LYS A 349 9.70 2.87 -22.79
CA LYS A 349 9.86 2.41 -24.18
C LYS A 349 9.79 0.88 -24.28
N ILE A 350 10.38 0.16 -23.34
CA ILE A 350 10.30 -1.31 -23.28
C ILE A 350 8.87 -1.76 -22.97
N LEU A 351 8.19 -1.10 -22.02
CA LEU A 351 6.79 -1.35 -21.69
C LEU A 351 5.87 -1.16 -22.91
N GLY A 352 6.11 -0.11 -23.70
CA GLY A 352 5.39 0.17 -24.93
C GLY A 352 3.87 0.22 -24.70
N PRO A 353 3.06 -0.64 -25.35
CA PRO A 353 1.60 -0.64 -25.19
C PRO A 353 1.12 -1.05 -23.80
N TRP A 354 2.01 -1.58 -22.94
CA TRP A 354 1.68 -1.96 -21.57
C TRP A 354 1.79 -0.81 -20.57
N LEU A 355 2.27 0.37 -21.00
CA LEU A 355 2.23 1.57 -20.18
C LEU A 355 0.77 1.91 -19.86
N ASP A 356 0.48 2.12 -18.58
CA ASP A 356 -0.86 2.39 -18.03
C ASP A 356 -1.88 1.27 -18.23
N TYR A 357 -1.43 0.04 -18.52
CA TYR A 357 -2.29 -1.13 -18.43
C TYR A 357 -2.80 -1.27 -16.99
N ASP A 358 -4.11 -1.14 -16.83
CA ASP A 358 -4.81 -1.23 -15.54
C ASP A 358 -5.26 -2.67 -15.30
N PHE A 359 -4.80 -3.27 -14.20
CA PHE A 359 -5.17 -4.64 -13.82
C PHE A 359 -6.63 -4.76 -13.39
N PHE A 360 -7.26 -3.64 -12.98
CA PHE A 360 -8.50 -3.64 -12.22
C PHE A 360 -9.67 -2.95 -12.95
N GLY A 361 -9.40 -2.31 -14.09
CA GLY A 361 -10.46 -1.79 -14.96
C GLY A 361 -11.29 -2.91 -15.61
N SER A 362 -12.62 -2.75 -15.65
CA SER A 362 -13.53 -3.67 -16.35
C SER A 362 -14.16 -3.08 -17.62
N PRO A 363 -14.58 -3.91 -18.60
CA PRO A 363 -14.28 -5.32 -18.79
C PRO A 363 -13.18 -5.53 -19.84
N LYS A 364 -12.42 -6.63 -19.68
CA LYS A 364 -11.42 -7.13 -20.62
C LYS A 364 -11.96 -7.08 -22.06
N ALA A 365 -11.45 -6.14 -22.86
CA ALA A 365 -11.60 -6.21 -24.30
C ALA A 365 -10.86 -7.46 -24.79
N GLN A 366 -11.56 -8.27 -25.58
CA GLN A 366 -11.06 -9.46 -26.23
C GLN A 366 -9.70 -9.20 -26.90
N ILE A 367 -8.64 -9.79 -26.36
CA ILE A 367 -7.46 -10.09 -27.19
C ILE A 367 -7.78 -11.39 -27.93
N GLN A 368 -8.47 -11.25 -29.07
CA GLN A 368 -8.56 -12.25 -30.13
C GLN A 368 -8.15 -11.51 -31.40
N THR A 369 -6.89 -11.61 -31.85
CA THR A 369 -6.21 -12.69 -32.60
C THR A 369 -5.85 -12.14 -33.97
N GLN A 370 -4.57 -11.78 -34.15
CA GLN A 370 -3.91 -11.73 -35.45
C GLN A 370 -2.63 -12.56 -35.37
N VAL A 371 -2.78 -13.88 -35.26
CA VAL A 371 -1.73 -14.83 -35.68
C VAL A 371 -2.44 -16.13 -36.11
N GLN A 372 -1.96 -16.70 -37.22
CA GLN A 372 -2.37 -17.94 -37.88
C GLN A 372 -3.51 -17.84 -38.91
N GLN A 373 -3.17 -17.21 -40.04
CA GLN A 373 -3.27 -17.93 -41.31
C GLN A 373 -2.26 -19.10 -41.30
N ASP A 374 -2.68 -20.21 -41.90
CA ASP A 374 -1.95 -21.44 -42.21
C ASP A 374 -1.86 -22.52 -41.10
N GLY A 375 -2.47 -23.67 -41.40
CA GLY A 375 -2.11 -24.96 -40.81
C GLY A 375 -3.28 -25.81 -40.28
N LYS A 376 -4.00 -26.50 -41.16
CA LYS A 376 -4.90 -27.60 -40.80
C LYS A 376 -4.09 -28.78 -40.24
N ILE A 377 -4.36 -29.23 -39.01
CA ILE A 377 -4.09 -30.62 -38.55
C ILE A 377 -5.23 -31.05 -37.59
N PRO A 378 -5.87 -32.22 -37.77
CA PRO A 378 -7.00 -32.68 -36.93
C PRO A 378 -6.55 -33.30 -35.59
N PRO A 379 -7.47 -33.44 -34.60
CA PRO A 379 -7.09 -33.77 -33.22
C PRO A 379 -6.77 -35.26 -33.04
N SER A 380 -5.61 -35.55 -32.45
CA SER A 380 -5.26 -36.88 -31.93
C SER A 380 -5.63 -36.99 -30.46
N SER A 381 -6.46 -37.99 -30.17
CA SER A 381 -6.88 -38.48 -28.86
C SER A 381 -5.70 -38.96 -28.00
N ILE A 382 -5.46 -38.30 -26.86
CA ILE A 382 -4.74 -38.87 -25.72
C ILE A 382 -5.49 -38.45 -24.46
N GLY A 383 -6.08 -39.43 -23.77
CA GLY A 383 -6.76 -39.24 -22.50
C GLY A 383 -5.75 -39.08 -21.35
N LEU A 384 -6.09 -38.23 -20.39
CA LEU A 384 -5.43 -38.15 -19.08
C LEU A 384 -6.45 -38.48 -17.98
N PRO A 385 -6.06 -39.26 -16.95
CA PRO A 385 -6.97 -39.72 -15.93
C PRO A 385 -7.29 -38.62 -14.90
N ASN A 386 -8.58 -38.54 -14.54
CA ASN A 386 -9.10 -37.81 -13.39
C ASN A 386 -8.62 -38.45 -12.09
N VAL A 387 -7.73 -37.80 -11.31
CA VAL A 387 -7.73 -37.83 -9.83
C VAL A 387 -6.94 -36.62 -9.31
N VAL A 388 -7.57 -35.73 -8.54
CA VAL A 388 -6.89 -34.86 -7.57
C VAL A 388 -7.59 -35.05 -6.23
N PRO A 389 -6.91 -35.44 -5.14
CA PRO A 389 -7.54 -35.52 -3.83
C PRO A 389 -7.70 -34.11 -3.25
N THR A 390 -8.89 -33.84 -2.70
CA THR A 390 -9.17 -32.66 -1.89
C THR A 390 -8.39 -32.73 -0.59
N VAL A 391 -7.46 -31.79 -0.38
CA VAL A 391 -6.78 -31.62 0.91
C VAL A 391 -7.38 -30.42 1.61
N ASN A 392 -8.39 -30.68 2.44
CA ASN A 392 -8.90 -29.73 3.43
C ASN A 392 -7.92 -29.66 4.60
N CYS A 393 -7.20 -28.55 4.74
CA CYS A 393 -6.38 -28.26 5.92
C CYS A 393 -6.71 -26.86 6.46
N TRP A 394 -7.84 -26.75 7.16
CA TRP A 394 -8.07 -25.70 8.16
C TRP A 394 -8.22 -26.40 9.53
N PRO A 395 -7.44 -26.06 10.56
CA PRO A 395 -7.62 -26.65 11.87
C PRO A 395 -8.93 -26.14 12.49
N SER A 396 -9.85 -27.09 12.72
CA SER A 396 -11.14 -26.89 13.37
C SER A 396 -10.98 -26.34 14.79
N THR A 397 -11.80 -25.35 15.11
CA THR A 397 -12.04 -24.73 16.41
C THR A 397 -12.26 -25.77 17.51
N LYS A 398 -11.38 -25.81 18.52
CA LYS A 398 -11.72 -26.35 19.84
C LYS A 398 -11.86 -25.19 20.82
N MET A 399 -13.12 -24.95 21.21
CA MET A 399 -13.48 -24.15 22.37
C MET A 399 -12.82 -24.74 23.61
N VAL A 400 -12.03 -23.93 24.32
CA VAL A 400 -11.69 -24.19 25.72
C VAL A 400 -12.67 -23.41 26.57
N VAL A 401 -13.55 -24.16 27.22
CA VAL A 401 -14.44 -23.68 28.27
C VAL A 401 -13.58 -23.38 29.50
N VAL A 402 -13.55 -22.12 29.93
CA VAL A 402 -12.97 -21.73 31.22
C VAL A 402 -14.05 -21.94 32.28
N GLN A 403 -13.85 -22.90 33.19
CA GLN A 403 -14.59 -22.97 34.45
C GLN A 403 -13.98 -21.97 35.44
N ARG A 404 -14.88 -21.13 35.96
CA ARG A 404 -14.86 -20.19 37.09
C ARG A 404 -13.54 -19.90 37.80
#